data_AF-A0A7J4IBB7-F1
#
_entry.id   AF-A0A7J4IBB7-F1
#
_cell.length_a   1.000
_cell.length_b   1.000
_cell.length_c   1.000
_cell.angle_alpha   90.00
_cell.angle_beta   90.00
_cell.angle_gamma   90.00
#
_symmetry.space_group_name_H-M   'P 1'
#
loop_
_entity.id
_entity.type
_entity.pdbx_description
1 polymer ?
#
loop_
_entity_poly.entity_id
_entity_poly.type
_entity_poly.pdbx_seq_one_letter_code
_entity_poly.pdbx_strand_id
1 'polypeptide(L)'
;MEKYSQCMQMLIITSISLFLIINIMPITNGLPVAEKKTVETRNSSDLIHVSGTMGQNGWYISNVQITIHPPQGAGPVFYSFDNMTWSEYVTPIIVNSDGFMTVYCFYMEDGNQSEIYRASFKIDKTPPFVTITFHRDGCRVLVSVDAIDNMSGVVSVEFYSDGALIGTLTVEPYDFEFYVGLFGEHTMSVIVYDAAGNSVDAFHTFPYELGHKQNNLHQQMFRLFQNLIEITMYRLFV
;
A
#
# COMPACT_ATOMS: atom_id res chain seq x y z
N MET A 1 37.93 37.66 33.49
CA MET A 1 38.53 36.47 34.14
C MET A 1 37.79 36.28 35.46
N GLU A 2 36.48 36.11 35.37
CA GLU A 2 35.83 34.79 35.42
C GLU A 2 35.74 34.24 36.85
N LYS A 3 34.66 34.64 37.53
CA LYS A 3 34.09 33.87 38.63
C LYS A 3 32.65 33.51 38.26
N TYR A 4 32.50 32.30 37.74
CA TYR A 4 31.23 31.63 37.54
C TYR A 4 30.44 31.47 38.85
N SER A 5 29.16 31.11 38.73
CA SER A 5 28.21 30.80 39.81
C SER A 5 27.47 32.00 40.41
N GLN A 6 26.85 32.83 39.57
CA GLN A 6 25.78 33.74 39.96
C GLN A 6 24.44 33.00 40.00
N CYS A 7 24.20 32.23 41.08
CA CYS A 7 22.87 31.70 41.37
C CYS A 7 22.04 32.76 42.11
N MET A 8 21.26 33.54 41.36
CA MET A 8 20.38 34.59 41.90
C MET A 8 19.12 33.95 42.48
N GLN A 9 19.10 33.66 43.79
CA GLN A 9 17.92 33.16 44.49
C GLN A 9 17.80 33.73 45.91
N MET A 10 17.14 34.88 46.01
CA MET A 10 16.67 35.56 47.23
C MET A 10 15.73 36.69 46.75
N LEU A 11 14.49 36.85 47.22
CA LEU A 11 14.05 37.20 48.59
C LEU A 11 12.50 36.99 48.75
N ILE A 12 12.03 36.47 49.90
CA ILE A 12 10.77 36.83 50.66
C ILE A 12 9.37 36.59 49.98
N ILE A 13 8.30 35.90 50.48
CA ILE A 13 7.67 35.61 51.81
C ILE A 13 6.63 36.72 52.22
N THR A 14 5.35 36.56 52.64
CA THR A 14 4.55 35.50 53.36
C THR A 14 3.02 35.53 53.05
N SER A 15 2.34 34.37 53.18
CA SER A 15 0.95 34.06 53.69
C SER A 15 -0.29 35.01 53.65
N ILE A 16 -1.41 34.44 53.17
CA ILE A 16 -2.79 34.35 53.76
C ILE A 16 -3.56 35.63 54.18
N SER A 17 -4.73 35.87 53.54
CA SER A 17 -6.05 35.98 54.23
C SER A 17 -7.26 36.11 53.29
N LEU A 18 -8.41 35.66 53.78
CA LEU A 18 -9.73 35.64 53.15
C LEU A 18 -10.61 36.75 53.78
N PHE A 19 -11.26 37.63 52.99
CA PHE A 19 -12.69 37.96 53.12
C PHE A 19 -13.20 39.05 52.14
N LEU A 20 -14.45 38.82 51.73
CA LEU A 20 -15.42 39.59 50.93
C LEU A 20 -15.42 41.14 51.00
N ILE A 21 -15.51 41.79 49.83
CA ILE A 21 -16.32 43.02 49.63
C ILE A 21 -17.12 42.88 48.33
N ILE A 22 -18.44 42.96 48.43
CA ILE A 22 -19.35 43.17 47.29
C ILE A 22 -19.63 44.68 47.21
N ASN A 23 -19.46 45.30 46.04
CA ASN A 23 -20.23 46.49 45.67
C ASN A 23 -20.28 46.74 44.15
N ILE A 24 -21.48 46.49 43.60
CA ILE A 24 -22.16 47.21 42.50
C ILE A 24 -21.49 47.22 41.11
N MET A 25 -22.17 46.57 40.15
CA MET A 25 -21.91 46.65 38.70
C MET A 25 -22.29 48.02 38.11
N PRO A 26 -21.71 48.39 36.96
CA PRO A 26 -22.48 48.91 35.84
C PRO A 26 -22.72 47.79 34.82
N ILE A 27 -23.94 47.73 34.29
CA ILE A 27 -24.33 46.80 33.23
C ILE A 27 -23.52 47.12 31.98
N THR A 28 -22.68 46.20 31.53
CA THR A 28 -22.37 46.07 30.10
C THR A 28 -23.25 44.97 29.55
N ASN A 29 -24.12 45.33 28.61
CA ASN A 29 -24.75 44.32 27.76
C ASN A 29 -23.63 43.73 26.91
N GLY A 30 -23.05 42.63 27.40
CA GLY A 30 -22.26 41.75 26.54
C GLY A 30 -23.16 41.37 25.37
N LEU A 31 -22.80 41.86 24.18
CA LEU A 31 -23.26 41.25 22.93
C LEU A 31 -23.12 39.73 23.12
N PRO A 32 -24.11 38.91 22.75
CA PRO A 32 -23.94 37.48 22.78
C PRO A 32 -22.73 37.18 21.88
N VAL A 33 -21.61 36.84 22.52
CA VAL A 33 -20.46 36.28 21.81
C VAL A 33 -21.03 35.00 21.23
N ALA A 34 -21.18 34.98 19.91
CA ALA A 34 -21.57 33.77 19.20
C ALA A 34 -20.52 32.72 19.57
N GLU A 35 -20.90 31.83 20.48
CA GLU A 35 -20.07 30.72 20.88
C GLU A 35 -19.76 29.97 19.59
N LYS A 36 -18.47 29.93 19.22
CA LYS A 36 -18.03 29.30 17.98
C LYS A 36 -18.28 27.81 18.15
N LYS A 37 -19.50 27.38 17.82
CA LYS A 37 -19.96 26.01 17.95
C LYS A 37 -18.96 25.15 17.20
N THR A 38 -18.16 24.40 17.95
CA THR A 38 -17.19 23.47 17.37
C THR A 38 -17.99 22.49 16.54
N VAL A 39 -17.90 22.60 15.21
CA VAL A 39 -18.69 21.76 14.32
C VAL A 39 -18.15 20.35 14.43
N GLU A 40 -18.81 19.52 15.25
CA GLU A 40 -18.43 18.14 15.44
C GLU A 40 -18.49 17.42 14.09
N THR A 41 -17.42 16.72 13.75
CA THR A 41 -17.32 15.99 12.47
C THR A 41 -17.71 14.53 12.68
N ARG A 42 -18.82 14.10 12.07
CA ARG A 42 -19.35 12.74 12.21
C ARG A 42 -19.05 11.89 10.97
N ASN A 43 -18.65 10.64 11.18
CA ASN A 43 -18.64 9.66 10.08
C ASN A 43 -20.10 9.34 9.71
N SER A 44 -20.44 9.28 8.42
CA SER A 44 -21.79 8.89 7.98
C SER A 44 -21.78 8.10 6.67
N SER A 45 -22.12 6.81 6.76
CA SER A 45 -22.40 5.93 5.61
C SER A 45 -23.75 6.21 4.96
N ASP A 46 -24.69 6.78 5.72
CA ASP A 46 -26.09 6.88 5.31
C ASP A 46 -26.32 8.15 4.49
N LEU A 47 -25.50 9.18 4.73
CA LEU A 47 -25.42 10.40 3.95
C LEU A 47 -24.40 10.31 2.80
N ILE A 48 -23.18 9.85 3.09
CA ILE A 48 -22.08 9.82 2.10
C ILE A 48 -21.83 8.38 1.67
N HIS A 49 -22.20 8.07 0.43
CA HIS A 49 -22.01 6.76 -0.17
C HIS A 49 -20.79 6.79 -1.09
N VAL A 50 -19.76 6.03 -0.71
CA VAL A 50 -18.53 5.84 -1.47
C VAL A 50 -18.59 4.50 -2.18
N SER A 51 -18.33 4.47 -3.48
CA SER A 51 -18.51 3.28 -4.32
C SER A 51 -17.39 3.12 -5.37
N GLY A 52 -17.08 1.88 -5.73
CA GLY A 52 -16.01 1.52 -6.68
C GLY A 52 -15.71 0.02 -6.60
N THR A 53 -14.74 -0.46 -7.37
CA THR A 53 -14.24 -1.84 -7.28
C THR A 53 -13.35 -1.96 -6.06
N MET A 54 -13.82 -2.68 -5.04
CA MET A 54 -13.03 -3.01 -3.85
C MET A 54 -11.96 -4.03 -4.23
N GLY A 55 -10.71 -3.73 -3.90
CA GLY A 55 -9.61 -4.68 -3.89
C GLY A 55 -9.47 -5.34 -2.51
N GLN A 56 -8.25 -5.41 -2.02
CA GLN A 56 -7.91 -5.98 -0.71
C GLN A 56 -7.74 -4.90 0.36
N ASN A 57 -7.81 -5.31 1.63
CA ASN A 57 -7.51 -4.47 2.81
C ASN A 57 -8.25 -3.10 2.86
N GLY A 58 -9.43 -3.00 2.23
CA GLY A 58 -10.23 -1.78 2.17
C GLY A 58 -9.73 -0.73 1.17
N TRP A 59 -8.90 -1.11 0.19
CA TRP A 59 -8.51 -0.26 -0.94
C TRP A 59 -9.49 -0.39 -2.10
N TYR A 60 -9.69 0.71 -2.83
CA TYR A 60 -10.33 0.68 -4.14
C TYR A 60 -9.29 0.56 -5.25
N ILE A 61 -9.44 -0.44 -6.13
CA ILE A 61 -8.62 -0.67 -7.33
C ILE A 61 -9.29 -0.11 -8.60
N SER A 62 -10.17 0.87 -8.43
CA SER A 62 -10.80 1.63 -9.52
C SER A 62 -10.98 3.10 -9.13
N ASN A 63 -11.42 3.91 -10.09
CA ASN A 63 -11.98 5.22 -9.77
C ASN A 63 -13.15 5.04 -8.77
N VAL A 64 -13.31 5.99 -7.86
CA VAL A 64 -14.34 6.00 -6.82
C VAL A 64 -15.40 7.03 -7.18
N GLN A 65 -16.68 6.64 -7.06
CA GLN A 65 -17.81 7.54 -7.15
C GLN A 65 -18.36 7.83 -5.75
N ILE A 66 -18.45 9.12 -5.42
CA ILE A 66 -19.08 9.64 -4.20
C ILE A 66 -20.48 10.15 -4.57
N THR A 67 -21.49 9.70 -3.81
CA THR A 67 -22.85 10.23 -3.86
C THR A 67 -23.29 10.68 -2.48
N ILE A 68 -24.00 11.81 -2.41
CA ILE A 68 -24.48 12.39 -1.14
C ILE A 68 -26.01 12.42 -1.16
N HIS A 69 -26.63 11.78 -0.17
CA HIS A 69 -28.09 11.65 -0.02
C HIS A 69 -28.56 12.40 1.24
N PRO A 70 -28.80 13.72 1.16
CA PRO A 70 -29.23 14.50 2.31
C PRO A 70 -30.63 14.08 2.79
N PRO A 71 -30.99 14.33 4.06
CA PRO A 71 -32.32 14.06 4.58
C PRO A 71 -33.43 14.74 3.76
N GLN A 72 -34.63 14.16 3.76
CA GLN A 72 -35.78 14.78 3.10
C GLN A 72 -36.07 16.17 3.68
N GLY A 73 -36.17 17.19 2.82
CA GLY A 73 -36.39 18.58 3.22
C GLY A 73 -35.12 19.40 3.41
N ALA A 74 -33.93 18.78 3.33
CA ALA A 74 -32.67 19.52 3.27
C ALA A 74 -32.61 20.45 2.03
N GLY A 75 -31.99 21.61 2.22
CA GLY A 75 -31.60 22.53 1.16
C GLY A 75 -30.29 22.12 0.48
N PRO A 76 -29.58 23.10 -0.14
CA PRO A 76 -28.32 22.83 -0.84
C PRO A 76 -27.29 22.10 0.02
N VAL A 77 -26.57 21.18 -0.63
CA VAL A 77 -25.49 20.39 -0.05
C VAL A 77 -24.16 20.98 -0.50
N PHE A 78 -23.20 21.11 0.40
CA PHE A 78 -21.84 21.54 0.09
C PHE A 78 -20.86 20.46 0.49
N TYR A 79 -19.80 20.29 -0.29
CA TYR A 79 -18.75 19.31 -0.05
C TYR A 79 -17.34 19.93 -0.13
N SER A 80 -16.37 19.26 0.46
CA SER A 80 -14.98 19.66 0.52
C SER A 80 -14.06 18.43 0.62
N PHE A 81 -12.82 18.53 0.13
CA PHE A 81 -11.77 17.51 0.34
C PHE A 81 -10.69 17.96 1.34
N ASP A 82 -10.61 19.27 1.63
CA ASP A 82 -9.63 19.90 2.53
C ASP A 82 -10.26 20.44 3.83
N ASN A 83 -11.59 20.35 3.96
CA ASN A 83 -12.40 20.93 5.03
C ASN A 83 -12.28 22.47 5.16
N MET A 84 -11.87 23.14 4.08
CA MET A 84 -11.65 24.60 4.02
C MET A 84 -12.33 25.23 2.80
N THR A 85 -12.17 24.60 1.63
CA THR A 85 -12.72 25.01 0.35
C THR A 85 -13.98 24.21 0.06
N TRP A 86 -15.11 24.89 -0.05
CA TRP A 86 -16.43 24.26 -0.19
C TRP A 86 -17.04 24.54 -1.57
N SER A 87 -17.58 23.48 -2.18
CA SER A 87 -18.29 23.51 -3.47
C SER A 87 -19.70 22.96 -3.30
N GLU A 88 -20.67 23.45 -4.06
CA GLU A 88 -22.04 22.90 -4.05
C GLU A 88 -22.07 21.52 -4.71
N TYR A 89 -22.72 20.56 -4.07
CA TYR A 89 -22.90 19.20 -4.59
C TYR A 89 -24.15 19.14 -5.46
N VAL A 90 -23.94 19.09 -6.78
CA VAL A 90 -25.03 19.04 -7.79
C VAL A 90 -25.06 17.73 -8.58
N THR A 91 -23.96 16.98 -8.61
CA THR A 91 -23.81 15.70 -9.34
C THR A 91 -22.82 14.79 -8.60
N PRO A 92 -22.89 13.46 -8.78
CA PRO A 92 -21.90 12.52 -8.25
C PRO A 92 -20.46 12.93 -8.58
N ILE A 93 -19.55 12.78 -7.60
CA ILE A 93 -18.15 13.17 -7.75
C ILE A 93 -17.33 11.92 -8.08
N ILE A 94 -16.51 11.98 -9.13
CA ILE A 94 -15.58 10.91 -9.50
C ILE A 94 -14.16 11.29 -9.04
N VAL A 95 -13.58 10.46 -8.18
CA VAL A 95 -12.17 10.54 -7.78
C VAL A 95 -11.39 9.49 -8.58
N ASN A 96 -10.38 9.96 -9.31
CA ASN A 96 -9.59 9.16 -10.24
C ASN A 96 -8.08 9.14 -9.95
N SER A 97 -7.64 9.81 -8.89
CA SER A 97 -6.27 9.78 -8.38
C SER A 97 -6.13 8.78 -7.24
N ASP A 98 -5.02 8.05 -7.21
CA ASP A 98 -4.65 7.21 -6.08
C ASP A 98 -4.32 8.09 -4.86
N GLY A 99 -4.52 7.58 -3.65
CA GLY A 99 -4.35 8.35 -2.41
C GLY A 99 -5.30 7.98 -1.29
N PHE A 100 -4.95 8.40 -0.09
CA PHE A 100 -5.86 8.50 1.05
C PHE A 100 -6.69 9.78 0.91
N MET A 101 -8.02 9.62 0.89
CA MET A 101 -8.95 10.71 0.64
C MET A 101 -9.95 10.82 1.79
N THR A 102 -10.38 12.04 2.11
CA THR A 102 -11.55 12.27 2.97
C THR A 102 -12.42 13.31 2.29
N VAL A 103 -13.70 12.96 2.09
CA VAL A 103 -14.72 13.92 1.68
C VAL A 103 -15.48 14.38 2.91
N TYR A 104 -15.68 15.68 3.02
CA TYR A 104 -16.51 16.35 4.01
C TYR A 104 -17.76 16.88 3.31
N CYS A 105 -18.92 16.88 3.99
CA CYS A 105 -20.10 17.55 3.50
C CYS A 105 -20.95 18.14 4.63
N PHE A 106 -21.74 19.15 4.30
CA PHE A 106 -22.85 19.63 5.11
C PHE A 106 -24.03 19.95 4.20
N TYR A 107 -25.22 20.10 4.77
CA TYR A 107 -26.40 20.58 4.06
C TYR A 107 -27.03 21.76 4.81
N MET A 108 -27.85 22.55 4.12
CA MET A 108 -28.59 23.65 4.73
C MET A 108 -29.97 23.18 5.22
N GLU A 109 -30.38 23.60 6.41
CA GLU A 109 -31.67 23.26 7.03
C GLU A 109 -32.26 24.53 7.67
N ASP A 110 -33.42 24.99 7.19
CA ASP A 110 -34.07 26.26 7.61
C ASP A 110 -33.11 27.48 7.64
N GLY A 111 -32.19 27.56 6.68
CA GLY A 111 -31.19 28.62 6.58
C GLY A 111 -29.97 28.47 7.48
N ASN A 112 -29.93 27.43 8.32
CA ASN A 112 -28.78 27.08 9.16
C ASN A 112 -27.94 25.97 8.51
N GLN A 113 -26.68 25.86 8.91
CA GLN A 113 -25.80 24.78 8.47
C GLN A 113 -26.01 23.54 9.36
N SER A 114 -26.04 22.34 8.76
CA SER A 114 -25.92 21.09 9.49
C SER A 114 -24.55 20.94 10.17
N GLU A 115 -24.41 19.87 10.97
CA GLU A 115 -23.09 19.33 11.31
C GLU A 115 -22.31 18.99 10.03
N ILE A 116 -20.97 18.93 10.12
CA ILE A 116 -20.14 18.44 9.02
C ILE A 116 -20.03 16.92 9.14
N TYR A 117 -20.44 16.22 8.09
CA TYR A 117 -20.26 14.79 7.95
C TYR A 117 -19.01 14.51 7.14
N ARG A 118 -18.39 13.34 7.33
CA ARG A 118 -17.24 12.91 6.53
C ARG A 118 -17.27 11.43 6.20
N ALA A 119 -16.61 11.07 5.11
CA ALA A 119 -16.24 9.70 4.78
C ALA A 119 -14.78 9.67 4.31
N SER A 120 -14.01 8.72 4.84
CA SER A 120 -12.62 8.49 4.43
C SER A 120 -12.52 7.19 3.64
N PHE A 121 -11.73 7.21 2.58
CA PHE A 121 -11.47 6.06 1.71
C PHE A 121 -10.05 6.16 1.15
N LYS A 122 -9.60 5.09 0.49
CA LYS A 122 -8.25 5.02 -0.07
C LYS A 122 -8.30 4.31 -1.42
N ILE A 123 -7.57 4.86 -2.40
CA ILE A 123 -7.52 4.37 -3.78
C ILE A 123 -6.08 4.00 -4.08
N ASP A 124 -5.88 2.83 -4.66
CA ASP A 124 -4.63 2.43 -5.28
C ASP A 124 -4.94 1.52 -6.46
N LYS A 125 -4.63 1.99 -7.66
CA LYS A 125 -4.86 1.29 -8.92
C LYS A 125 -3.54 0.89 -9.59
N THR A 126 -2.43 1.14 -8.93
CA THR A 126 -1.10 1.12 -9.54
C THR A 126 -0.38 -0.15 -9.11
N PRO A 127 -0.13 -1.12 -10.00
CA PRO A 127 0.67 -2.29 -9.66
C PRO A 127 2.10 -1.90 -9.25
N PRO A 128 2.76 -2.71 -8.40
CA PRO A 128 4.15 -2.53 -8.05
C PRO A 128 5.07 -2.34 -9.26
N PHE A 129 6.06 -1.45 -9.14
CA PHE A 129 7.20 -1.42 -10.05
C PHE A 129 8.24 -2.46 -9.59
N VAL A 130 8.72 -3.29 -10.52
CA VAL A 130 9.64 -4.40 -10.22
C VAL A 130 10.87 -4.39 -11.11
N THR A 131 12.01 -4.75 -10.53
CA THR A 131 13.25 -5.13 -11.24
C THR A 131 13.68 -6.50 -10.74
N ILE A 132 14.00 -7.41 -11.65
CA ILE A 132 14.33 -8.80 -11.32
C ILE A 132 15.67 -9.16 -11.93
N THR A 133 16.57 -9.73 -11.12
CA THR A 133 17.85 -10.27 -11.58
C THR A 133 17.92 -11.77 -11.35
N PHE A 134 18.53 -12.48 -12.30
CA PHE A 134 18.72 -13.92 -12.26
C PHE A 134 20.21 -14.23 -12.24
N HIS A 135 20.67 -14.83 -11.14
CA HIS A 135 22.06 -15.26 -10.96
C HIS A 135 22.12 -16.79 -10.95
N ARG A 136 22.67 -17.38 -12.01
CA ARG A 136 22.76 -18.83 -12.19
C ARG A 136 24.19 -19.35 -12.06
N ASP A 137 24.35 -20.44 -11.32
CA ASP A 137 25.60 -21.17 -11.13
C ASP A 137 25.32 -22.68 -11.21
N GLY A 138 25.54 -23.26 -12.40
CA GLY A 138 25.16 -24.63 -12.70
C GLY A 138 23.65 -24.83 -12.64
N CYS A 139 23.20 -25.70 -11.73
CA CYS A 139 21.78 -25.93 -11.42
C CYS A 139 21.20 -24.97 -10.39
N ARG A 140 22.05 -24.24 -9.64
CA ARG A 140 21.61 -23.28 -8.64
C ARG A 140 21.19 -21.99 -9.33
N VAL A 141 20.03 -21.46 -8.96
CA VAL A 141 19.51 -20.19 -9.47
C VAL A 141 19.05 -19.37 -8.27
N LEU A 142 19.64 -18.18 -8.14
CA LEU A 142 19.20 -17.12 -7.24
C LEU A 142 18.39 -16.12 -8.07
N VAL A 143 17.18 -15.81 -7.60
CA VAL A 143 16.32 -14.75 -8.12
C VAL A 143 16.28 -13.65 -7.07
N SER A 144 16.69 -12.43 -7.43
CA SER A 144 16.58 -11.26 -6.57
C SER A 144 15.55 -10.31 -7.17
N VAL A 145 14.61 -9.84 -6.35
CA VAL A 145 13.51 -8.98 -6.77
C VAL A 145 13.56 -7.66 -5.98
N ASP A 146 13.82 -6.57 -6.67
CA ASP A 146 13.60 -5.21 -6.14
C ASP A 146 12.17 -4.80 -6.52
N ALA A 147 11.30 -4.60 -5.52
CA ALA A 147 9.90 -4.24 -5.74
C ALA A 147 9.54 -2.97 -4.96
N ILE A 148 8.86 -2.02 -5.61
CA ILE A 148 8.42 -0.78 -4.99
C ILE A 148 6.96 -0.56 -5.35
N ASP A 149 6.11 -0.38 -4.33
CA ASP A 149 4.86 0.36 -4.47
C ASP A 149 4.86 1.55 -3.51
N ASN A 150 4.32 2.69 -3.97
CA ASN A 150 4.35 3.97 -3.26
C ASN A 150 3.04 4.30 -2.53
N MET A 151 1.97 3.52 -2.70
CA MET A 151 0.63 3.87 -2.21
C MET A 151 0.12 2.89 -1.16
N SER A 152 0.00 1.61 -1.51
CA SER A 152 -0.43 0.55 -0.60
C SER A 152 0.73 -0.31 -0.06
N GLY A 153 1.86 -0.34 -0.78
CA GLY A 153 3.08 -1.06 -0.43
C GLY A 153 3.04 -2.52 -0.85
N VAL A 154 4.22 -3.09 -1.14
CA VAL A 154 4.38 -4.51 -1.52
C VAL A 154 4.06 -5.42 -0.33
N VAL A 155 3.32 -6.50 -0.56
CA VAL A 155 2.89 -7.48 0.46
C VAL A 155 3.49 -8.87 0.24
N SER A 156 3.61 -9.32 -1.01
CA SER A 156 4.21 -10.62 -1.31
C SER A 156 4.87 -10.67 -2.68
N VAL A 157 5.89 -11.52 -2.77
CA VAL A 157 6.55 -11.96 -3.99
C VAL A 157 6.44 -13.48 -4.06
N GLU A 158 5.75 -13.98 -5.08
CA GLU A 158 5.59 -15.42 -5.35
C GLU A 158 6.50 -15.85 -6.49
N PHE A 159 7.19 -16.96 -6.31
CA PHE A 159 8.18 -17.52 -7.24
C PHE A 159 7.67 -18.85 -7.79
N TYR A 160 7.72 -19.00 -9.11
CA TYR A 160 7.23 -20.17 -9.84
C TYR A 160 8.31 -20.73 -10.77
N SER A 161 8.45 -22.06 -10.81
CA SER A 161 9.25 -22.77 -11.82
C SER A 161 8.33 -23.68 -12.62
N ASP A 162 8.34 -23.52 -13.95
CA ASP A 162 7.54 -24.30 -14.91
C ASP A 162 6.04 -24.33 -14.57
N GLY A 163 5.53 -23.21 -14.02
CA GLY A 163 4.14 -23.04 -13.57
C GLY A 163 3.83 -23.56 -12.17
N ALA A 164 4.75 -24.23 -11.48
CA ALA A 164 4.59 -24.67 -10.10
C ALA A 164 5.11 -23.61 -9.11
N LEU A 165 4.32 -23.23 -8.11
CA LEU A 165 4.75 -22.35 -7.02
C LEU A 165 5.85 -23.05 -6.21
N ILE A 166 7.03 -22.43 -6.14
CA ILE A 166 8.20 -22.94 -5.41
C ILE A 166 8.49 -22.17 -4.13
N GLY A 167 7.99 -20.93 -3.99
CA GLY A 167 8.15 -20.16 -2.76
C GLY A 167 7.39 -18.83 -2.77
N THR A 168 7.20 -18.27 -1.58
CA THR A 168 6.61 -16.95 -1.36
C THR A 168 7.44 -16.22 -0.31
N LEU A 169 7.77 -14.95 -0.57
CA LEU A 169 8.43 -14.05 0.39
C LEU A 169 7.51 -12.86 0.67
N THR A 170 7.45 -12.43 1.93
CA THR A 170 6.58 -11.33 2.40
C THR A 170 7.34 -10.27 3.20
N VAL A 171 8.68 -10.36 3.21
CA VAL A 171 9.60 -9.45 3.90
C VAL A 171 10.87 -9.36 3.07
N GLU A 172 11.43 -8.16 2.94
CA GLU A 172 12.68 -7.91 2.24
C GLU A 172 13.92 -8.47 2.98
N PRO A 173 14.99 -8.86 2.26
CA PRO A 173 15.12 -8.86 0.80
C PRO A 173 14.34 -10.02 0.14
N TYR A 174 13.78 -9.77 -1.05
CA TYR A 174 13.06 -10.78 -1.83
C TYR A 174 14.02 -11.66 -2.66
N ASP A 175 15.00 -12.25 -1.97
CA ASP A 175 16.00 -13.17 -2.53
C ASP A 175 15.54 -14.62 -2.40
N PHE A 176 15.37 -15.32 -3.52
CA PHE A 176 14.94 -16.72 -3.54
C PHE A 176 15.94 -17.61 -4.30
N GLU A 177 16.54 -18.58 -3.60
CA GLU A 177 17.44 -19.58 -4.19
C GLU A 177 16.72 -20.93 -4.37
N PHE A 178 16.87 -21.54 -5.55
CA PHE A 178 16.39 -22.89 -5.83
C PHE A 178 17.34 -23.64 -6.79
N TYR A 179 17.01 -24.90 -7.08
CA TYR A 179 17.81 -25.77 -7.94
C TYR A 179 16.96 -26.38 -9.06
N VAL A 180 17.37 -26.21 -10.33
CA VAL A 180 16.78 -26.92 -11.47
C VAL A 180 17.35 -28.35 -11.57
N GLY A 181 16.46 -29.35 -11.57
CA GLY A 181 16.83 -30.77 -11.49
C GLY A 181 16.79 -31.56 -12.81
N LEU A 182 16.19 -31.00 -13.87
CA LEU A 182 16.01 -31.66 -15.17
C LEU A 182 16.73 -30.88 -16.26
N PHE A 183 17.12 -31.54 -17.35
CA PHE A 183 17.65 -30.86 -18.53
C PHE A 183 16.52 -30.42 -19.46
N GLY A 184 16.64 -29.23 -20.06
CA GLY A 184 15.63 -28.63 -20.93
C GLY A 184 15.50 -27.13 -20.72
N GLU A 185 14.52 -26.52 -21.39
CA GLU A 185 14.10 -25.14 -21.12
C GLU A 185 13.28 -25.10 -19.83
N HIS A 186 13.59 -24.14 -18.96
CA HIS A 186 12.82 -23.83 -17.75
C HIS A 186 12.27 -22.41 -17.84
N THR A 187 11.01 -22.23 -17.48
CA THR A 187 10.39 -20.90 -17.36
C THR A 187 10.16 -20.56 -15.90
N MET A 188 10.84 -19.51 -15.45
CA MET A 188 10.63 -18.89 -14.16
C MET A 188 9.61 -17.78 -14.29
N SER A 189 8.64 -17.74 -13.38
CA SER A 189 7.74 -16.60 -13.22
C SER A 189 7.82 -16.04 -11.81
N VAL A 190 7.67 -14.74 -11.69
CA VAL A 190 7.55 -14.01 -10.43
C VAL A 190 6.26 -13.21 -10.49
N ILE A 191 5.46 -13.25 -9.43
CA ILE A 191 4.28 -12.39 -9.28
C ILE A 191 4.44 -11.58 -8.00
N VAL A 192 4.33 -10.26 -8.12
CA VAL A 192 4.44 -9.33 -6.99
C VAL A 192 3.08 -8.70 -6.73
N TYR A 193 2.63 -8.73 -5.48
CA TYR A 193 1.35 -8.22 -5.03
C TYR A 193 1.52 -7.05 -4.05
N ASP A 194 0.66 -6.04 -4.16
CA ASP A 194 0.56 -4.94 -3.19
C ASP A 194 -0.53 -5.17 -2.13
N ALA A 195 -0.69 -4.24 -1.19
CA ALA A 195 -1.72 -4.31 -0.16
C ALA A 195 -3.12 -3.93 -0.65
N ALA A 196 -3.26 -3.34 -1.82
CA ALA A 196 -4.53 -3.06 -2.48
C ALA A 196 -5.05 -4.25 -3.31
N GLY A 197 -4.22 -5.24 -3.58
CA GLY A 197 -4.52 -6.39 -4.43
C GLY A 197 -4.26 -6.16 -5.92
N ASN A 198 -3.53 -5.11 -6.31
CA ASN A 198 -2.94 -5.06 -7.64
C ASN A 198 -1.71 -5.97 -7.68
N SER A 199 -1.32 -6.37 -8.89
CA SER A 199 -0.21 -7.30 -9.08
C SER A 199 0.49 -7.09 -10.42
N VAL A 200 1.79 -7.39 -10.46
CA VAL A 200 2.58 -7.46 -11.69
C VAL A 200 3.21 -8.84 -11.81
N ASP A 201 3.09 -9.44 -13.00
CA ASP A 201 3.76 -10.68 -13.38
C ASP A 201 4.96 -10.42 -14.28
N ALA A 202 6.00 -11.23 -14.11
CA ALA A 202 7.18 -11.22 -14.96
C ALA A 202 7.72 -12.64 -15.11
N PHE A 203 8.35 -12.95 -16.24
CA PHE A 203 8.93 -14.27 -16.48
C PHE A 203 10.26 -14.22 -17.21
N HIS A 204 11.07 -15.26 -17.02
CA HIS A 204 12.36 -15.46 -17.67
C HIS A 204 12.54 -16.94 -18.00
N THR A 205 12.93 -17.25 -19.24
CA THR A 205 13.13 -18.62 -19.71
C THR A 205 14.61 -18.87 -19.99
N PHE A 206 15.15 -20.01 -19.54
CA PHE A 206 16.54 -20.40 -19.78
C PHE A 206 16.73 -21.92 -19.96
N PRO A 207 17.73 -22.35 -20.77
CA PRO A 207 18.10 -23.76 -20.89
C PRO A 207 18.99 -24.24 -19.73
N TYR A 208 18.65 -25.37 -19.10
CA TYR A 208 19.56 -26.16 -18.28
C TYR A 208 20.13 -27.34 -19.08
N GLU A 209 21.45 -27.32 -19.31
CA GLU A 209 22.18 -28.31 -20.11
C GLU A 209 23.35 -28.93 -19.35
N LEU A 210 23.83 -30.09 -19.82
CA LEU A 210 25.06 -30.75 -19.35
C LEU A 210 26.30 -29.87 -19.58
N GLY A 211 26.83 -29.30 -18.50
CA GLY A 211 27.99 -28.41 -18.55
C GLY A 211 29.23 -29.05 -19.19
N HIS A 212 29.92 -28.27 -20.05
CA HIS A 212 31.03 -28.70 -20.90
C HIS A 212 32.20 -29.45 -20.22
N LYS A 213 32.34 -29.43 -18.89
CA LYS A 213 33.37 -30.20 -18.16
C LYS A 213 33.02 -31.69 -17.94
N GLN A 214 31.74 -32.08 -18.00
CA GLN A 214 31.33 -33.50 -17.95
C GLN A 214 31.29 -34.17 -19.35
N ASN A 215 31.39 -33.37 -20.42
CA ASN A 215 31.26 -33.82 -21.81
C ASN A 215 32.36 -34.79 -22.28
N ASN A 216 33.45 -35.01 -21.52
CA ASN A 216 34.40 -36.07 -21.84
C ASN A 216 33.92 -37.44 -21.35
N LEU A 217 33.61 -37.61 -20.06
CA LEU A 217 33.31 -38.95 -19.53
C LEU A 217 31.94 -39.46 -19.98
N HIS A 218 30.90 -38.62 -19.95
CA HIS A 218 29.55 -39.06 -20.33
C HIS A 218 29.45 -39.33 -21.85
N GLN A 219 30.09 -38.52 -22.70
CA GLN A 219 30.14 -38.80 -24.14
C GLN A 219 31.09 -39.95 -24.50
N GLN A 220 32.19 -40.16 -23.76
CA GLN A 220 33.02 -41.36 -23.95
C GLN A 220 32.24 -42.62 -23.58
N MET A 221 31.55 -42.65 -22.44
CA MET A 221 30.71 -43.78 -22.05
C MET A 221 29.57 -44.02 -23.05
N PHE A 222 28.90 -42.97 -23.53
CA PHE A 222 27.86 -43.11 -24.55
C PHE A 222 28.42 -43.63 -25.90
N ARG A 223 29.57 -43.09 -26.37
CA ARG A 223 30.24 -43.59 -27.59
C ARG A 223 30.74 -45.03 -27.44
N LEU A 224 31.24 -45.42 -26.27
CA LEU A 224 31.63 -46.80 -25.98
C LEU A 224 30.41 -47.73 -26.00
N PHE A 225 29.26 -47.29 -25.46
CA PHE A 225 28.02 -48.06 -25.50
C PHE A 225 27.49 -48.24 -26.92
N GLN A 226 27.49 -47.19 -27.74
CA GLN A 226 27.09 -47.27 -29.16
C GLN A 226 28.04 -48.18 -29.97
N ASN A 227 29.36 -48.02 -29.82
CA ASN A 227 30.34 -48.92 -30.45
C ASN A 227 30.16 -50.38 -29.99
N LEU A 228 29.86 -50.62 -28.70
CA LEU A 228 29.63 -51.97 -28.20
C LEU A 228 28.38 -52.59 -28.83
N ILE A 229 27.29 -51.81 -28.96
CA ILE A 229 26.07 -52.24 -29.66
C ILE A 229 26.37 -52.56 -31.12
N GLU A 230 27.08 -51.69 -31.85
CA GLU A 230 27.46 -51.94 -33.25
C GLU A 230 28.33 -53.20 -33.41
N ILE A 231 29.35 -53.39 -32.55
CA ILE A 231 30.23 -54.56 -32.58
C ILE A 231 29.46 -55.85 -32.23
N THR A 232 28.54 -55.80 -31.27
CA THR A 232 27.72 -56.97 -30.89
C THR A 232 26.72 -57.31 -31.99
N MET A 233 26.09 -56.31 -32.62
CA MET A 233 25.22 -56.51 -33.78
C MET A 233 26.00 -57.09 -34.96
N TYR A 234 27.18 -56.57 -35.29
CA TYR A 234 27.99 -57.07 -36.42
C TYR A 234 28.39 -58.55 -36.24
N ARG A 235 28.62 -59.01 -35.00
CA ARG A 235 28.90 -60.43 -34.68
C ARG A 235 27.68 -61.35 -34.66
N LEU A 236 26.47 -60.82 -34.79
CA LEU A 236 25.21 -61.59 -34.88
C LEU A 236 24.72 -61.76 -36.33
N PHE A 237 25.34 -61.07 -37.30
CA PHE A 237 24.91 -61.03 -38.70
C PHE A 237 26.00 -61.45 -39.71
N VAL A 238 27.12 -62.02 -39.25
CA VAL A 238 28.21 -62.61 -40.06
C VAL A 238 28.62 -63.95 -39.47
#